data_AF-W9AX13-F1
#
_entry.id   AF-W9AX13-F1
#
_cell.length_a   1.000
_cell.length_b   1.000
_cell.length_c   1.000
_cell.angle_alpha   90.00
_cell.angle_beta   90.00
_cell.angle_gamma   90.00
#
_symmetry.space_group_name_H-M   'P 1'
#
loop_
_entity.id
_entity.type
_entity.pdbx_description
1 polymer ?
#
loop_
_entity_poly.entity_id
_entity_poly.type
_entity_poly.pdbx_seq_one_letter_code
_entity_poly.pdbx_strand_id
1 'polypeptide(L)'
;MSLVLGLSVTTRDVRGELVDGATGQGEHLDRIVLDAADVEDYLATLPADEDLHAVGLTWTPDAESAAIKVREALDVYGGGARVVAVREVEATEALARGIAEMTGHDFLVVCIVEPDSAMVATVDGFSVAVEQIERMDAATLIDRVCAVVRSARPSPDVVFVLGSEDADELVEALQQETDRPVVTATEADFALTRGAALASAYAASLPQAQPRAPRFTPVRLLASALGVASVAFVVAVSVVIGSQGLPERSERTTEPVAASAPIARPAPPPPNVETVRALARKPFALMNVPAPQAPPPASAPAPAAPPAPEPAAPANVSPAPPVYVPPAAPPPQPRLRDRILDKIPIIGRFR
;
A
#
# COMPACT_ATOMS: atom_id res chain seq x y z
N MET A 1 -18.00 10.86 -3.71
CA MET A 1 -17.50 10.85 -2.32
C MET A 1 -16.05 10.43 -2.38
N SER A 2 -15.22 10.84 -1.43
CA SER A 2 -13.80 10.45 -1.43
C SER A 2 -13.67 9.19 -0.58
N LEU A 3 -13.16 8.11 -1.15
CA LEU A 3 -13.02 6.83 -0.46
C LEU A 3 -11.56 6.48 -0.21
N VAL A 4 -11.29 5.68 0.81
CA VAL A 4 -9.98 5.08 1.04
C VAL A 4 -10.15 3.58 1.26
N LEU A 5 -9.36 2.78 0.56
CA LEU A 5 -9.36 1.32 0.72
C LEU A 5 -8.10 0.90 1.48
N GLY A 6 -8.27 0.22 2.61
CA GLY A 6 -7.20 -0.52 3.27
C GLY A 6 -7.22 -1.97 2.80
N LEU A 7 -6.04 -2.55 2.59
CA LEU A 7 -5.83 -3.97 2.30
C LEU A 7 -4.72 -4.50 3.21
N SER A 8 -5.00 -5.57 3.94
CA SER A 8 -4.02 -6.34 4.70
C SER A 8 -3.90 -7.75 4.11
N VAL A 9 -2.68 -8.20 3.84
CA VAL A 9 -2.40 -9.52 3.28
C VAL A 9 -1.61 -10.35 4.28
N THR A 10 -2.16 -11.49 4.68
CA THR A 10 -1.51 -12.47 5.56
C THR A 10 -1.25 -13.76 4.79
N THR A 11 -0.61 -14.75 5.41
CA THR A 11 -0.53 -16.10 4.82
C THR A 11 -1.88 -16.80 4.73
N ARG A 12 -2.89 -16.31 5.44
CA ARG A 12 -4.22 -16.93 5.55
C ARG A 12 -5.20 -16.35 4.54
N ASP A 13 -5.28 -15.02 4.47
CA ASP A 13 -6.29 -14.31 3.69
C ASP A 13 -5.84 -12.88 3.33
N VAL A 14 -6.59 -12.24 2.43
CA VAL A 14 -6.57 -10.81 2.17
C VAL A 14 -7.82 -10.21 2.80
N ARG A 15 -7.64 -9.15 3.58
CA ARG A 15 -8.74 -8.39 4.18
C ARG A 15 -8.80 -7.00 3.59
N GLY A 16 -10.00 -6.58 3.21
CA GLY A 16 -10.26 -5.25 2.68
C GLY A 16 -11.25 -4.49 3.55
N GLU A 17 -11.03 -3.18 3.69
CA GLU A 17 -11.95 -2.26 4.35
C GLU A 17 -12.03 -0.97 3.52
N LEU A 18 -13.24 -0.67 3.07
CA LEU A 18 -13.55 0.56 2.36
C LEU A 18 -14.08 1.59 3.35
N VAL A 19 -13.50 2.78 3.35
CA VAL A 19 -13.77 3.84 4.33
C VAL A 19 -14.19 5.12 3.64
N ASP A 20 -15.19 5.81 4.19
CA ASP A 20 -15.58 7.13 3.74
C ASP A 20 -14.59 8.22 4.18
N GLY A 21 -14.41 9.22 3.33
CA GLY A 21 -13.55 10.38 3.55
C GLY A 21 -12.09 10.19 3.12
N ALA A 22 -11.51 11.26 2.59
CA ALA A 22 -10.12 11.30 2.10
C ALA A 22 -9.05 11.03 3.18
N THR A 23 -9.41 11.10 4.46
CA THR A 23 -8.49 10.90 5.59
C THR A 23 -8.43 9.44 6.05
N GLY A 24 -9.32 8.57 5.57
CA GLY A 24 -9.47 7.20 6.07
C GLY A 24 -10.00 7.11 7.52
N GLN A 25 -10.41 8.24 8.12
CA GLN A 25 -10.94 8.30 9.48
C GLN A 25 -12.48 8.19 9.54
N GLY A 26 -13.18 8.19 8.39
CA GLY A 26 -14.64 8.14 8.36
C GLY A 26 -15.21 6.75 8.68
N GLU A 27 -16.51 6.61 8.44
CA GLU A 27 -17.24 5.37 8.69
C GLU A 27 -16.74 4.24 7.77
N HIS A 28 -16.74 3.01 8.28
CA HIS A 28 -16.54 1.85 7.40
C HIS A 28 -17.78 1.71 6.52
N LEU A 29 -17.57 1.48 5.22
CA LEU A 29 -18.66 1.29 4.25
C LEU A 29 -18.81 -0.18 3.87
N ASP A 30 -17.68 -0.86 3.70
CA ASP A 30 -17.65 -2.26 3.31
C ASP A 30 -16.40 -2.97 3.84
N ARG A 31 -16.53 -4.27 4.08
CA ARG A 31 -15.44 -5.13 4.53
C ARG A 31 -15.52 -6.50 3.89
N ILE A 32 -14.37 -7.03 3.54
CA ILE A 32 -14.27 -8.33 2.88
C ILE A 32 -13.07 -9.11 3.39
N VAL A 33 -13.23 -10.44 3.40
CA VAL A 33 -12.13 -11.40 3.54
C VAL A 33 -12.16 -12.27 2.30
N LEU A 34 -11.03 -12.39 1.61
CA LEU A 34 -10.93 -13.10 0.34
C LEU A 34 -9.55 -13.77 0.17
N ASP A 35 -9.46 -14.77 -0.69
CA ASP A 35 -8.19 -15.33 -1.11
C ASP A 35 -7.49 -14.36 -2.08
N ALA A 36 -6.15 -14.30 -2.05
CA ALA A 36 -5.39 -13.40 -2.94
C ALA A 36 -5.66 -13.63 -4.44
N ALA A 37 -6.23 -14.77 -4.83
CA ALA A 37 -6.65 -15.06 -6.20
C ALA A 37 -7.94 -14.32 -6.61
N ASP A 38 -8.80 -13.97 -5.65
CA ASP A 38 -10.12 -13.38 -5.88
C ASP A 38 -10.11 -11.84 -5.78
N VAL A 39 -8.93 -11.25 -5.58
CA VAL A 39 -8.78 -9.80 -5.39
C VAL A 39 -9.20 -9.01 -6.63
N GLU A 40 -8.96 -9.52 -7.83
CA GLU A 40 -9.38 -8.87 -9.08
C GLU A 40 -10.90 -8.78 -9.18
N ASP A 41 -11.61 -9.85 -8.81
CA ASP A 41 -13.06 -9.89 -8.81
C ASP A 41 -13.63 -8.90 -7.79
N TYR A 42 -13.05 -8.82 -6.59
CA TYR A 42 -13.43 -7.83 -5.59
C TYR A 42 -13.22 -6.40 -6.10
N LEU A 43 -12.04 -6.09 -6.66
CA LEU A 43 -11.75 -4.75 -7.19
C LEU A 43 -12.74 -4.37 -8.30
N ALA A 44 -13.17 -5.32 -9.14
CA ALA A 44 -14.20 -5.08 -10.15
C ALA A 44 -15.59 -4.75 -9.57
N THR A 45 -15.86 -5.10 -8.31
CA THR A 45 -17.10 -4.69 -7.60
C THR A 45 -17.05 -3.27 -7.04
N LEU A 46 -15.85 -2.71 -6.87
CA LEU A 46 -15.70 -1.36 -6.33
C LEU A 46 -16.21 -0.33 -7.34
N PRO A 47 -16.90 0.72 -6.88
CA PRO A 47 -17.48 1.72 -7.76
C PRO A 47 -16.39 2.44 -8.56
N ALA A 48 -16.36 2.20 -9.87
CA ALA A 48 -15.38 2.78 -10.79
C ALA A 48 -15.48 4.31 -10.95
N ASP A 49 -16.59 4.92 -10.50
CA ASP A 49 -16.93 6.34 -10.63
C ASP A 49 -16.88 7.09 -9.27
N GLU A 50 -16.51 6.39 -8.18
CA GLU A 50 -16.24 7.05 -6.90
C GLU A 50 -14.78 7.45 -6.79
N ASP A 51 -14.52 8.61 -6.16
CA ASP A 51 -13.17 9.16 -6.00
C ASP A 51 -12.40 8.33 -4.96
N LEU A 52 -12.02 7.10 -5.30
CA LEU A 52 -11.09 6.30 -4.52
C LEU A 52 -9.77 7.08 -4.46
N HIS A 53 -9.54 7.71 -3.32
CA HIS A 53 -8.47 8.67 -3.12
C HIS A 53 -7.12 7.98 -2.93
N ALA A 54 -7.12 6.92 -2.12
CA ALA A 54 -5.93 6.16 -1.79
C ALA A 54 -6.27 4.68 -1.56
N VAL A 55 -5.30 3.81 -1.87
CA VAL A 55 -5.33 2.41 -1.49
C VAL A 55 -4.08 2.09 -0.66
N GLY A 56 -4.25 1.68 0.59
CA GLY A 56 -3.17 1.22 1.44
C GLY A 56 -3.03 -0.28 1.37
N LEU A 57 -1.87 -0.78 0.99
CA LEU A 57 -1.54 -2.21 0.99
C LEU A 57 -0.48 -2.49 2.04
N THR A 58 -0.83 -3.25 3.08
CA THR A 58 0.11 -3.81 4.07
C THR A 58 0.12 -5.33 3.97
N TRP A 59 1.21 -5.96 4.39
CA TRP A 59 1.32 -7.41 4.44
C TRP A 59 2.27 -7.86 5.55
N THR A 60 2.01 -9.04 6.08
CA THR A 60 2.91 -9.72 7.01
C THR A 60 4.16 -10.23 6.27
N PRO A 61 5.31 -10.42 6.94
CA PRO A 61 6.56 -10.81 6.28
C PRO A 61 6.45 -12.04 5.37
N ASP A 62 5.68 -13.05 5.78
CA ASP A 62 5.55 -14.33 5.08
C ASP A 62 4.52 -14.29 3.92
N ALA A 63 3.79 -13.19 3.77
CA ALA A 63 2.75 -13.02 2.75
C ALA A 63 3.20 -12.18 1.53
N GLU A 64 4.49 -11.87 1.40
CA GLU A 64 5.03 -10.99 0.34
C GLU A 64 4.63 -11.46 -1.08
N SER A 65 4.66 -12.76 -1.34
CA SER A 65 4.30 -13.30 -2.66
C SER A 65 2.82 -13.08 -3.00
N ALA A 66 1.93 -13.13 -2.01
CA ALA A 66 0.52 -12.82 -2.19
C ALA A 66 0.30 -11.30 -2.35
N ALA A 67 1.04 -10.50 -1.57
CA ALA A 67 0.98 -9.03 -1.67
C ALA A 67 1.42 -8.51 -3.04
N ILE A 68 2.41 -9.14 -3.68
CA ILE A 68 2.81 -8.81 -5.06
C ILE A 68 1.65 -9.03 -6.03
N LYS A 69 0.91 -10.14 -5.93
CA LYS A 69 -0.27 -10.40 -6.79
C LYS A 69 -1.38 -9.36 -6.57
N VAL A 70 -1.64 -9.01 -5.30
CA VAL A 70 -2.60 -7.95 -4.95
C VAL A 70 -2.17 -6.62 -5.54
N ARG A 71 -0.87 -6.28 -5.49
CA ARG A 71 -0.32 -5.08 -6.13
C ARG A 71 -0.50 -5.12 -7.65
N GLU A 72 -0.22 -6.24 -8.30
CA GLU A 72 -0.41 -6.39 -9.75
C GLU A 72 -1.88 -6.20 -10.16
N ALA A 73 -2.82 -6.78 -9.40
CA ALA A 73 -4.25 -6.56 -9.61
C ALA A 73 -4.66 -5.09 -9.45
N LEU A 74 -4.09 -4.39 -8.46
CA LEU A 74 -4.31 -2.96 -8.26
C LEU A 74 -3.73 -2.08 -9.37
N ASP A 75 -2.61 -2.49 -9.99
CA ASP A 75 -2.04 -1.78 -11.13
C ASP A 75 -2.92 -1.91 -12.39
N VAL A 76 -3.66 -3.01 -12.52
CA VAL A 76 -4.67 -3.22 -13.58
C VAL A 76 -5.98 -2.50 -13.26
N TYR A 77 -6.31 -2.37 -11.97
CA TYR A 77 -7.49 -1.67 -11.49
C TYR A 77 -7.43 -0.18 -11.86
N GLY A 78 -8.10 0.17 -12.97
CA GLY A 78 -8.10 1.51 -13.57
C GLY A 78 -8.80 2.62 -12.77
N GLY A 79 -8.96 2.46 -11.45
CA GLY A 79 -9.66 3.40 -10.56
C GLY A 79 -8.88 4.68 -10.25
N GLY A 80 -7.65 4.85 -10.76
CA GLY A 80 -6.86 6.09 -10.64
C GLY A 80 -6.35 6.44 -9.24
N ALA A 81 -6.77 5.68 -8.22
CA ALA A 81 -6.35 5.85 -6.83
C ALA A 81 -4.84 5.71 -6.67
N ARG A 82 -4.27 6.49 -5.75
CA ARG A 82 -2.87 6.32 -5.38
C ARG A 82 -2.72 5.07 -4.53
N VAL A 83 -2.09 4.04 -5.09
CA VAL A 83 -1.74 2.84 -4.36
C VAL A 83 -0.45 3.06 -3.57
N VAL A 84 -0.49 2.78 -2.27
CA VAL A 84 0.62 2.97 -1.32
C VAL A 84 0.86 1.64 -0.60
N ALA A 85 2.05 1.06 -0.79
CA ALA A 85 2.55 0.02 0.08
C ALA A 85 2.93 0.65 1.43
N VAL A 86 2.25 0.21 2.49
CA VAL A 86 2.37 0.70 3.87
C VAL A 86 3.03 -0.39 4.69
N ARG A 87 4.11 -0.06 5.41
CA ARG A 87 4.74 -1.05 6.30
C ARG A 87 3.81 -1.38 7.46
N GLU A 88 3.80 -2.62 7.92
CA GLU A 88 2.96 -3.06 9.05
C GLU A 88 3.16 -2.18 10.30
N VAL A 89 4.40 -1.76 10.56
CA VAL A 89 4.74 -0.78 11.61
C VAL A 89 4.03 0.56 11.42
N GLU A 90 3.97 1.09 10.19
CA GLU A 90 3.33 2.38 9.88
C GLU A 90 1.80 2.28 9.94
N ALA A 91 1.23 1.17 9.48
CA ALA A 91 -0.19 0.88 9.60
C ALA A 91 -0.59 0.78 11.07
N THR A 92 0.17 0.04 11.88
CA THR A 92 -0.03 -0.09 13.32
C THR A 92 0.07 1.26 14.02
N GLU A 93 1.08 2.06 13.68
CA GLU A 93 1.28 3.39 14.24
C GLU A 93 0.09 4.32 13.94
N ALA A 94 -0.38 4.33 12.69
CA ALA A 94 -1.51 5.12 12.26
C ALA A 94 -2.80 4.72 12.99
N LEU A 95 -3.05 3.41 13.13
CA LEU A 95 -4.19 2.90 13.88
C LEU A 95 -4.12 3.28 15.36
N ALA A 96 -2.98 3.02 16.03
CA ALA A 96 -2.82 3.29 17.46
C ALA A 96 -3.02 4.77 17.79
N ARG A 97 -2.51 5.66 16.93
CA ARG A 97 -2.77 7.10 17.02
C ARG A 97 -4.26 7.44 16.87
N GLY A 98 -4.92 6.86 15.87
CA GLY A 98 -6.37 7.06 15.66
C GLY A 98 -7.20 6.59 16.86
N ILE A 99 -6.84 5.46 17.48
CA ILE A 99 -7.49 4.96 18.70
C ILE A 99 -7.27 5.93 19.87
N ALA A 100 -6.04 6.41 20.07
CA ALA A 100 -5.73 7.37 21.13
C ALA A 100 -6.54 8.66 20.97
N GLU A 101 -6.62 9.19 19.74
CA GLU A 101 -7.41 10.38 19.41
C GLU A 101 -8.91 10.16 19.65
N MET A 102 -9.48 9.02 19.24
CA MET A 102 -10.90 8.70 19.42
C MET A 102 -11.28 8.48 20.89
N THR A 103 -10.40 7.85 21.67
CA THR A 103 -10.68 7.48 23.07
C THR A 103 -10.28 8.56 24.07
N GLY A 104 -9.41 9.50 23.67
CA GLY A 104 -8.89 10.55 24.55
C GLY A 104 -7.87 10.05 25.57
N HIS A 105 -7.26 8.88 25.33
CA HIS A 105 -6.19 8.33 26.18
C HIS A 105 -4.82 8.83 25.71
N ASP A 106 -4.07 9.48 26.61
CA ASP A 106 -2.72 9.96 26.32
C ASP A 106 -1.66 8.85 26.43
N PHE A 107 -1.93 7.77 27.20
CA PHE A 107 -0.99 6.68 27.38
C PHE A 107 -1.68 5.31 27.30
N LEU A 108 -1.55 4.61 26.16
CA LEU A 108 -2.22 3.32 25.90
C LEU A 108 -1.30 2.33 25.18
N VAL A 109 -1.67 1.04 25.21
CA VAL A 109 -1.01 0.00 24.42
C VAL A 109 -2.01 -0.62 23.44
N VAL A 110 -1.61 -0.84 22.19
CA VAL A 110 -2.37 -1.57 21.18
C VAL A 110 -1.55 -2.76 20.70
N CYS A 111 -2.07 -3.97 20.90
CA CYS A 111 -1.52 -5.22 20.40
C CYS A 111 -2.34 -5.65 19.19
N ILE A 112 -1.72 -5.78 18.02
CA ILE A 112 -2.36 -6.33 16.81
C ILE A 112 -1.74 -7.69 16.54
N VAL A 113 -2.57 -8.74 16.53
CA VAL A 113 -2.15 -10.14 16.41
C VAL A 113 -2.66 -10.72 15.09
N GLU A 114 -1.73 -11.01 14.19
CA GLU A 114 -1.98 -11.60 12.88
C GLU A 114 -1.41 -13.04 12.83
N PRO A 115 -1.66 -13.82 11.74
CA PRO A 115 -1.26 -15.22 11.68
C PRO A 115 0.26 -15.42 11.70
N ASP A 116 1.02 -14.44 11.20
CA ASP A 116 2.47 -14.55 10.99
C ASP A 116 3.29 -13.69 11.98
N SER A 117 2.69 -12.63 12.52
CA SER A 117 3.36 -11.67 13.39
C SER A 117 2.37 -11.00 14.36
N ALA A 118 2.91 -10.42 15.42
CA ALA A 118 2.19 -9.44 16.23
C ALA A 118 2.96 -8.12 16.28
N MET A 119 2.21 -7.03 16.35
CA MET A 119 2.75 -5.69 16.58
C MET A 119 2.22 -5.15 17.90
N VAL A 120 3.10 -4.57 18.71
CA VAL A 120 2.72 -3.91 19.96
C VAL A 120 3.11 -2.44 19.87
N ALA A 121 2.11 -1.57 19.79
CA ALA A 121 2.27 -0.13 19.83
C ALA A 121 2.05 0.40 21.23
N THR A 122 3.01 1.15 21.76
CA THR A 122 2.84 1.96 22.97
C THR A 122 2.70 3.42 22.56
N VAL A 123 1.59 4.04 22.93
CA VAL A 123 1.33 5.46 22.70
C VAL A 123 1.66 6.24 23.99
N ASP A 124 2.40 7.34 23.83
CA ASP A 124 2.75 8.30 24.88
C ASP A 124 2.61 9.72 24.31
N GLY A 125 1.44 10.32 24.53
CA GLY A 125 1.00 11.57 23.92
C GLY A 125 1.06 11.48 22.39
N PHE A 126 1.98 12.25 21.79
CA PHE A 126 2.19 12.27 20.33
C PHE A 126 3.19 11.22 19.84
N SER A 127 3.87 10.52 20.75
CA SER A 127 4.88 9.52 20.42
C SER A 127 4.24 8.14 20.35
N VAL A 128 4.59 7.37 19.32
CA VAL A 128 4.17 5.98 19.19
C VAL A 128 5.40 5.14 18.94
N ALA A 129 5.65 4.17 19.83
CA ALA A 129 6.71 3.18 19.68
C ALA A 129 6.09 1.84 19.33
N VAL A 130 6.49 1.25 18.21
CA VAL A 130 5.96 -0.04 17.74
C VAL A 130 7.07 -1.09 17.78
N GLU A 131 6.81 -2.19 18.48
CA GLU A 131 7.65 -3.39 18.48
C GLU A 131 6.99 -4.49 17.66
N GLN A 132 7.77 -5.13 16.79
CA GLN A 132 7.35 -6.34 16.09
C GLN A 132 7.78 -7.58 16.88
N ILE A 133 6.84 -8.49 17.09
CA ILE A 133 7.05 -9.80 17.69
C ILE A 133 6.79 -10.84 16.60
N GLU A 134 7.85 -11.51 16.15
CA GLU A 134 7.73 -12.67 15.26
C GLU A 134 6.96 -13.79 15.96
N ARG A 135 6.05 -14.44 15.24
CA ARG A 135 5.24 -15.53 15.80
C ARG A 135 6.03 -16.83 15.74
N MET A 136 6.54 -17.28 16.88
CA MET A 136 7.17 -18.61 17.02
C MET A 136 6.15 -19.65 17.51
N ASP A 137 5.52 -19.36 18.64
CA ASP A 137 4.43 -20.12 19.24
C ASP A 137 3.58 -19.17 20.12
N ALA A 138 2.40 -19.63 20.51
CA ALA A 138 1.44 -18.82 21.28
C ALA A 138 2.00 -18.39 22.64
N ALA A 139 2.64 -19.30 23.38
CA ALA A 139 3.16 -19.02 24.72
C ALA A 139 4.27 -17.94 24.68
N THR A 140 5.20 -18.06 23.74
CA THR A 140 6.29 -17.09 23.54
C THR A 140 5.74 -15.73 23.13
N LEU A 141 4.71 -15.69 22.27
CA LEU A 141 4.06 -14.43 21.90
C LEU A 141 3.43 -13.77 23.13
N ILE A 142 2.66 -14.53 23.92
CA ILE A 142 2.02 -14.06 25.14
C ILE A 142 3.07 -13.50 26.11
N ASP A 143 4.12 -14.26 26.40
CA ASP A 143 5.19 -13.83 27.30
C ASP A 143 5.84 -12.52 26.86
N ARG A 144 6.11 -12.36 25.55
CA ARG A 144 6.73 -11.15 25.00
C ARG A 144 5.78 -9.95 25.04
N VAL A 145 4.50 -10.12 24.68
CA VAL A 145 3.50 -9.04 24.76
C VAL A 145 3.29 -8.59 26.21
N CYS A 146 3.13 -9.55 27.14
CA CYS A 146 3.04 -9.26 28.57
C CYS A 146 4.28 -8.53 29.09
N ALA A 147 5.48 -8.89 28.61
CA ALA A 147 6.70 -8.17 28.96
C ALA A 147 6.68 -6.70 28.50
N VAL A 148 6.18 -6.42 27.29
CA VAL A 148 6.03 -5.03 26.79
C VAL A 148 5.09 -4.25 27.70
N VAL A 149 3.88 -4.78 27.98
CA VAL A 149 2.89 -4.13 28.85
C VAL A 149 3.45 -3.89 30.27
N ARG A 150 4.16 -4.86 30.84
CA ARG A 150 4.81 -4.74 32.16
C ARG A 150 5.92 -3.69 32.20
N SER A 151 6.59 -3.49 31.06
CA SER A 151 7.69 -2.54 30.91
C SER A 151 7.24 -1.11 30.62
N ALA A 152 6.00 -0.93 30.13
CA ALA A 152 5.42 0.38 29.87
C ALA A 152 5.30 1.17 31.18
N ARG A 153 5.89 2.38 31.21
CA ARG A 153 5.87 3.29 32.36
C ARG A 153 5.48 4.71 31.89
N PRO A 154 4.47 5.37 32.51
CA PRO A 154 3.58 4.86 33.58
C PRO A 154 2.74 3.64 33.13
N SER A 155 1.91 3.06 33.99
CA SER A 155 1.03 1.96 33.53
C SER A 155 0.06 2.47 32.46
N PRO A 156 -0.20 1.73 31.36
CA PRO A 156 -1.18 2.13 30.34
C PRO A 156 -2.55 2.40 30.95
N ASP A 157 -3.28 3.37 30.42
CA ASP A 157 -4.66 3.62 30.81
C ASP A 157 -5.57 2.45 30.39
N VAL A 158 -5.26 1.86 29.24
CA VAL A 158 -5.95 0.73 28.62
C VAL A 158 -5.00 -0.05 27.70
N VAL A 159 -5.23 -1.35 27.59
CA VAL A 159 -4.56 -2.23 26.60
C VAL A 159 -5.62 -2.72 25.61
N PHE A 160 -5.43 -2.45 24.33
CA PHE A 160 -6.26 -2.99 23.26
C PHE A 160 -5.61 -4.25 22.69
N VAL A 161 -6.38 -5.31 22.48
CA VAL A 161 -5.96 -6.51 21.77
C VAL A 161 -6.85 -6.66 20.54
N LEU A 162 -6.23 -6.56 19.37
CA LEU A 162 -6.87 -6.53 18.05
C LEU A 162 -6.15 -7.52 17.12
N GLY A 163 -6.61 -7.61 15.87
CA GLY A 163 -6.01 -8.45 14.83
C GLY A 163 -6.89 -9.65 14.46
N SER A 164 -6.43 -10.41 13.48
CA SER A 164 -7.19 -11.50 12.85
C SER A 164 -7.24 -12.81 13.63
N GLU A 165 -6.28 -13.02 14.51
CA GLU A 165 -6.12 -14.29 15.21
C GLU A 165 -6.87 -14.29 16.53
N ASP A 166 -7.30 -15.48 16.95
CA ASP A 166 -7.83 -15.70 18.28
C ASP A 166 -6.77 -15.32 19.32
N ALA A 167 -7.17 -14.42 20.22
CA ALA A 167 -6.31 -13.83 21.23
C ALA A 167 -6.84 -14.07 22.66
N ASP A 168 -7.78 -15.01 22.86
CA ASP A 168 -8.39 -15.26 24.16
C ASP A 168 -7.34 -15.58 25.24
N GLU A 169 -6.39 -16.48 24.98
CA GLU A 169 -5.30 -16.81 25.91
C GLU A 169 -4.41 -15.59 26.21
N LEU A 170 -4.17 -14.72 25.23
CA LEU A 170 -3.40 -13.50 25.41
C LEU A 170 -4.17 -12.49 26.27
N VAL A 171 -5.47 -12.33 26.03
CA VAL A 171 -6.34 -11.44 26.80
C VAL A 171 -6.38 -11.89 28.25
N GLU A 172 -6.56 -13.18 28.51
CA GLU A 172 -6.55 -13.74 29.87
C GLU A 172 -5.21 -13.49 30.57
N ALA A 173 -4.09 -13.72 29.88
CA ALA A 173 -2.76 -13.46 30.44
C ALA A 173 -2.54 -11.98 30.75
N LEU A 174 -2.95 -11.08 29.85
CA LEU A 174 -2.82 -9.63 30.07
C LEU A 174 -3.67 -9.15 31.24
N GLN A 175 -4.89 -9.68 31.42
CA GLN A 175 -5.74 -9.36 32.56
C GLN A 175 -5.15 -9.79 33.90
N GLN A 176 -4.28 -10.81 33.91
CA GLN A 176 -3.54 -11.21 35.10
C GLN A 176 -2.29 -10.34 35.35
N GLU A 177 -1.72 -9.74 34.29
CA GLU A 177 -0.51 -8.92 34.35
C GLU A 177 -0.76 -7.45 34.70
N THR A 178 -1.94 -6.92 34.41
CA THR A 178 -2.28 -5.51 34.67
C THR A 178 -3.67 -5.34 35.25
N ASP A 179 -3.82 -4.43 36.22
CA ASP A 179 -5.12 -4.02 36.77
C ASP A 179 -5.91 -3.09 35.82
N ARG A 180 -5.35 -2.81 34.64
CA ARG A 180 -5.88 -1.89 33.64
C ARG A 180 -6.81 -2.63 32.68
N PRO A 181 -7.83 -1.95 32.11
CA PRO A 181 -8.73 -2.60 31.17
C PRO A 181 -7.98 -3.21 29.98
N VAL A 182 -8.30 -4.46 29.66
CA VAL A 182 -7.87 -5.15 28.44
C VAL A 182 -9.11 -5.28 27.55
N VAL A 183 -9.09 -4.67 26.38
CA VAL A 183 -10.26 -4.50 25.51
C VAL A 183 -10.02 -5.14 24.16
N THR A 184 -10.95 -5.97 23.71
CA THR A 184 -11.08 -6.42 22.33
C THR A 184 -12.24 -5.68 21.65
N ALA A 185 -12.21 -5.59 20.32
CA ALA A 185 -13.28 -4.96 19.53
C ALA A 185 -13.96 -6.01 18.65
N THR A 186 -15.26 -5.84 18.38
CA THR A 186 -16.01 -6.71 17.46
C THR A 186 -15.42 -6.77 16.06
N GLU A 187 -14.66 -5.74 15.68
CA GLU A 187 -14.07 -5.55 14.35
C GLU A 187 -12.53 -5.57 14.41
N ALA A 188 -11.99 -6.16 15.49
CA ALA A 188 -10.55 -6.30 15.75
C ALA A 188 -9.77 -6.87 14.55
N ASP A 189 -10.40 -7.81 13.86
CA ASP A 189 -9.96 -8.53 12.67
C ASP A 189 -9.51 -7.64 11.49
N PHE A 190 -9.93 -6.38 11.46
CA PHE A 190 -9.62 -5.41 10.39
C PHE A 190 -8.66 -4.31 10.85
N ALA A 191 -8.04 -4.45 12.03
CA ALA A 191 -7.15 -3.45 12.60
C ALA A 191 -6.01 -3.03 11.65
N LEU A 192 -5.25 -3.97 11.09
CA LEU A 192 -4.19 -3.64 10.12
C LEU A 192 -4.74 -3.00 8.84
N THR A 193 -5.89 -3.47 8.37
CA THR A 193 -6.58 -2.93 7.20
C THR A 193 -6.93 -1.46 7.41
N ARG A 194 -7.53 -1.14 8.57
CA ARG A 194 -7.82 0.23 8.98
C ARG A 194 -6.56 1.07 9.09
N GLY A 195 -5.51 0.54 9.72
CA GLY A 195 -4.21 1.20 9.81
C GLY A 195 -3.59 1.52 8.44
N ALA A 196 -3.70 0.61 7.48
CA ALA A 196 -3.23 0.80 6.12
C ALA A 196 -4.03 1.88 5.38
N ALA A 197 -5.35 1.93 5.57
CA ALA A 197 -6.19 3.01 5.06
C ALA A 197 -5.75 4.37 5.62
N LEU A 198 -5.58 4.49 6.94
CA LEU A 198 -5.13 5.72 7.60
C LEU A 198 -3.75 6.19 7.11
N ALA A 199 -2.78 5.28 7.06
CA ALA A 199 -1.43 5.60 6.63
C ALA A 199 -1.36 5.98 5.14
N SER A 200 -2.13 5.32 4.29
CA SER A 200 -2.16 5.61 2.85
C SER A 200 -2.87 6.93 2.54
N ALA A 201 -3.97 7.24 3.23
CA ALA A 201 -4.64 8.53 3.17
C ALA A 201 -3.70 9.67 3.58
N TYR A 202 -2.97 9.49 4.68
CA TYR A 202 -1.96 10.46 5.10
C TYR A 202 -0.87 10.61 4.03
N ALA A 203 -0.32 9.51 3.49
CA ALA A 203 0.70 9.56 2.44
C ALA A 203 0.19 10.20 1.13
N ALA A 204 -1.09 10.03 0.79
CA ALA A 204 -1.74 10.64 -0.36
C ALA A 204 -1.95 12.14 -0.18
N SER A 205 -2.16 12.62 1.05
CA SER A 205 -2.26 14.05 1.37
C SER A 205 -0.93 14.81 1.23
N LEU A 206 0.21 14.09 1.26
CA LEU A 206 1.53 14.68 1.10
C LEU A 206 1.83 14.98 -0.39
N PRO A 207 2.50 16.11 -0.71
CA PRO A 207 2.91 16.42 -2.07
C PRO A 207 3.76 15.31 -2.69
N GLN A 208 3.40 14.86 -3.88
CA GLN A 208 4.14 13.81 -4.57
C GLN A 208 5.51 14.36 -5.01
N ALA A 209 6.58 13.87 -4.40
CA ALA A 209 7.93 14.19 -4.85
C ALA A 209 8.14 13.60 -6.24
N GLN A 210 8.27 14.44 -7.26
CA GLN A 210 8.61 13.98 -8.60
C GLN A 210 9.96 13.23 -8.54
N PRO A 211 10.06 12.03 -9.14
CA PRO A 211 11.31 11.29 -9.17
C PRO A 211 12.36 12.18 -9.85
N ARG A 212 13.28 12.73 -9.05
CA ARG A 212 14.34 13.57 -9.58
C ARG A 212 15.25 12.64 -10.38
N ALA A 213 15.29 12.84 -11.69
CA ALA A 213 16.12 12.07 -12.60
C ALA A 213 17.51 11.87 -11.96
N PRO A 214 18.03 10.63 -11.91
CA PRO A 214 19.28 10.35 -11.22
C PRO A 214 20.37 11.22 -11.85
N ARG A 215 20.88 12.19 -11.09
CA ARG A 215 22.04 12.96 -11.50
C ARG A 215 23.25 12.07 -11.34
N PHE A 216 23.63 11.40 -12.42
CA PHE A 216 24.89 10.67 -12.48
C PHE A 216 26.04 11.65 -12.28
N THR A 217 26.63 11.66 -11.09
CA THR A 217 27.88 12.40 -10.85
C THR A 217 29.04 11.61 -11.45
N PRO A 218 30.06 12.27 -12.02
CA PRO A 218 31.19 11.61 -12.67
C PRO A 218 31.95 10.66 -11.74
N VAL A 219 31.85 10.87 -10.43
CA VAL A 219 32.43 10.01 -9.37
C VAL A 219 31.83 8.60 -9.39
N ARG A 220 30.53 8.44 -9.69
CA ARG A 220 29.87 7.13 -9.74
C ARG A 220 30.26 6.31 -10.97
N LEU A 221 30.54 6.96 -12.11
CA LEU A 221 31.05 6.32 -13.33
C LEU A 221 32.48 5.79 -13.14
N LEU A 222 33.32 6.53 -12.41
CA LEU A 222 34.68 6.10 -12.06
C LEU A 222 34.66 4.91 -11.10
N ALA A 223 33.75 4.88 -10.12
CA ALA A 223 33.60 3.77 -9.19
C ALA A 223 33.13 2.47 -9.88
N SER A 224 32.19 2.56 -10.82
CA SER A 224 31.76 1.38 -11.60
C SER A 224 32.86 0.84 -12.52
N ALA A 225 33.66 1.73 -13.13
CA ALA A 225 34.79 1.32 -13.95
C ALA A 225 35.88 0.61 -13.12
N LEU A 226 36.12 1.08 -11.89
CA LEU A 226 37.08 0.46 -10.97
C LEU A 226 36.63 -0.96 -10.53
N GLY A 227 35.33 -1.17 -10.35
CA GLY A 227 34.75 -2.49 -10.03
C GLY A 227 34.86 -3.51 -11.17
N VAL A 228 34.70 -3.07 -12.42
CA VAL A 228 34.90 -3.97 -13.59
C VAL A 228 36.39 -4.32 -13.76
N ALA A 229 37.28 -3.36 -13.52
CA ALA A 229 38.73 -3.58 -13.61
C ALA A 229 39.26 -4.56 -12.56
N SER A 230 38.71 -4.55 -11.33
CA SER A 230 39.11 -5.48 -10.28
C SER A 230 38.66 -6.92 -10.53
N VAL A 231 37.48 -7.14 -11.12
CA VAL A 231 37.02 -8.48 -11.52
C VAL A 231 37.92 -9.06 -12.62
N ALA A 232 38.29 -8.26 -13.62
CA ALA A 232 39.20 -8.70 -14.68
C ALA A 232 40.61 -9.05 -14.14
N PHE A 233 41.10 -8.33 -13.14
CA PHE A 233 42.40 -8.60 -12.50
C PHE A 233 42.42 -9.94 -11.73
N VAL A 234 41.35 -10.26 -11.00
CA VAL A 234 41.23 -11.53 -10.25
C VAL A 234 41.15 -12.75 -11.18
N VAL A 235 40.51 -12.60 -12.34
CA VAL A 235 40.46 -13.65 -13.38
C VAL A 235 41.86 -13.87 -13.99
N ALA A 236 42.62 -12.81 -14.26
CA ALA A 236 43.97 -12.92 -14.81
C ALA A 236 44.96 -13.61 -13.86
N VAL A 237 44.87 -13.34 -12.55
CA VAL A 237 45.74 -14.00 -11.55
C VAL A 237 45.42 -15.49 -11.40
N SER A 238 44.14 -15.88 -11.51
CA SER A 238 43.73 -17.29 -11.43
C SER A 238 44.22 -18.14 -12.61
N VAL A 239 44.36 -17.57 -13.81
CA VAL A 239 44.88 -18.29 -14.99
C VAL A 239 46.38 -18.59 -14.87
N VAL A 240 47.14 -17.73 -14.20
CA VAL A 240 48.59 -17.95 -13.99
C VAL A 240 48.87 -19.08 -13.00
N ILE A 241 48.07 -19.20 -11.93
CA ILE A 241 48.26 -20.23 -10.89
C ILE A 241 47.87 -21.63 -11.42
N GLY A 242 46.91 -21.72 -12.34
CA GLY A 242 46.52 -22.99 -12.97
C GLY A 242 47.56 -23.59 -13.94
N SER A 243 48.58 -22.82 -14.35
CA SER A 243 49.56 -23.25 -15.35
C SER A 243 50.87 -23.80 -14.76
N GLN A 244 51.10 -23.65 -13.45
CA GLN A 244 52.27 -24.19 -12.75
C GLN A 244 51.95 -25.61 -12.27
N GLY A 245 52.05 -26.57 -13.18
CA GLY A 245 51.84 -27.98 -12.89
C GLY A 245 52.80 -28.51 -11.83
N LEU A 246 52.28 -29.32 -10.91
CA LEU A 246 53.08 -30.27 -10.13
C LEU A 246 52.48 -31.68 -10.26
N PRO A 247 53.33 -32.73 -10.32
CA PRO A 247 52.97 -34.03 -10.87
C PRO A 247 52.27 -34.96 -9.87
N GLU A 248 51.39 -35.77 -10.43
CA GLU A 248 50.83 -37.04 -9.94
C GLU A 248 51.79 -37.86 -9.06
N ARG A 249 51.29 -38.30 -7.89
CA ARG A 249 51.86 -39.44 -7.17
C ARG A 249 50.81 -40.23 -6.37
N SER A 250 50.21 -41.18 -7.08
CA SER A 250 49.99 -42.59 -6.71
C SER A 250 49.49 -42.93 -5.30
N GLU A 251 48.31 -43.53 -5.26
CA GLU A 251 47.76 -44.30 -4.14
C GLU A 251 48.72 -45.40 -3.67
N ARG A 252 48.97 -45.47 -2.34
CA ARG A 252 49.38 -46.70 -1.68
C ARG A 252 48.97 -46.70 -0.20
N THR A 253 48.21 -47.72 0.16
CA THR A 253 47.72 -48.20 1.47
C THR A 253 48.66 -47.97 2.67
N THR A 254 48.14 -47.46 3.79
CA THR A 254 48.44 -47.92 5.17
C THR A 254 47.47 -47.30 6.20
N GLU A 255 46.92 -48.16 7.07
CA GLU A 255 46.22 -47.84 8.33
C GLU A 255 47.25 -47.49 9.44
N PRO A 256 46.88 -47.16 10.69
CA PRO A 256 46.30 -45.91 11.22
C PRO A 256 47.27 -45.16 12.19
N VAL A 257 47.25 -43.82 12.24
CA VAL A 257 47.92 -43.05 13.32
C VAL A 257 47.11 -41.81 13.73
N ALA A 258 46.77 -41.80 15.03
CA ALA A 258 46.57 -40.71 15.98
C ALA A 258 46.01 -39.34 15.52
N ALA A 259 44.81 -39.06 16.08
CA ALA A 259 44.29 -37.78 16.58
C ALA A 259 44.95 -36.47 16.07
N SER A 260 44.17 -35.72 15.29
CA SER A 260 44.21 -34.26 15.31
C SER A 260 42.79 -33.73 15.45
N ALA A 261 42.60 -32.87 16.45
CA ALA A 261 41.32 -32.28 16.82
C ALA A 261 40.67 -31.53 15.63
N PRO A 262 39.32 -31.53 15.52
CA PRO A 262 38.67 -30.70 14.53
C PRO A 262 38.86 -29.23 14.90
N ILE A 263 39.54 -28.48 14.02
CA ILE A 263 39.52 -27.01 14.05
C ILE A 263 38.07 -26.60 13.83
N ALA A 264 37.43 -26.11 14.91
CA ALA A 264 36.11 -25.52 14.83
C ALA A 264 36.17 -24.32 13.88
N ARG A 265 35.48 -24.43 12.74
CA ARG A 265 35.21 -23.30 11.86
C ARG A 265 34.43 -22.27 12.68
N PRO A 266 34.87 -21.00 12.78
CA PRO A 266 34.05 -19.96 13.39
C PRO A 266 32.72 -19.90 12.65
N ALA A 267 31.61 -20.01 13.38
CA ALA A 267 30.29 -19.78 12.81
C ALA A 267 30.25 -18.37 12.21
N PRO A 268 29.61 -18.19 11.04
CA PRO A 268 29.44 -16.85 10.47
C PRO A 268 28.73 -15.96 11.50
N PRO A 269 29.14 -14.69 11.66
CA PRO A 269 28.45 -13.78 12.56
C PRO A 269 26.98 -13.66 12.15
N PRO A 270 26.05 -13.53 13.11
CA PRO A 270 24.64 -13.31 12.78
C PRO A 270 24.51 -12.07 11.89
N PRO A 271 23.56 -12.06 10.94
CA PRO A 271 23.38 -10.94 10.05
C PRO A 271 23.13 -9.64 10.84
N ASN A 272 23.82 -8.57 10.44
CA ASN A 272 23.65 -7.26 11.04
C ASN A 272 22.18 -6.81 10.92
N VAL A 273 21.58 -6.38 12.03
CA VAL A 273 20.20 -5.84 12.13
C VAL A 273 19.95 -4.75 11.08
N GLU A 274 20.96 -3.95 10.75
CA GLU A 274 20.85 -2.90 9.73
C GLU A 274 20.72 -3.48 8.31
N THR A 275 21.39 -4.59 8.02
CA THR A 275 21.27 -5.30 6.74
C THR A 275 19.89 -5.93 6.59
N VAL A 276 19.36 -6.56 7.65
CA VAL A 276 18.00 -7.13 7.68
C VAL A 276 16.96 -6.02 7.48
N ARG A 277 17.11 -4.89 8.18
CA ARG A 277 16.26 -3.71 8.02
C ARG A 277 16.33 -3.11 6.61
N ALA A 278 17.51 -3.07 6.00
CA ALA A 278 17.69 -2.57 4.65
C ALA A 278 17.06 -3.51 3.60
N LEU A 279 17.13 -4.82 3.82
CA LEU A 279 16.44 -5.82 2.99
C LEU A 279 14.93 -5.67 3.08
N ALA A 280 14.37 -5.53 4.28
CA ALA A 280 12.93 -5.30 4.48
C ALA A 280 12.40 -4.01 3.84
N ARG A 281 13.26 -3.00 3.60
CA ARG A 281 12.87 -1.75 2.92
C ARG A 281 12.78 -1.88 1.40
N LYS A 282 13.44 -2.87 0.77
CA LYS A 282 13.48 -2.98 -0.69
C LYS A 282 12.12 -3.31 -1.32
N PRO A 283 11.32 -4.27 -0.79
CA PRO A 283 10.01 -4.59 -1.36
C PRO A 283 9.05 -3.42 -1.36
N PHE A 284 8.91 -2.74 -0.22
CA PHE A 284 8.07 -1.55 -0.08
C PHE A 284 8.49 -0.41 -1.02
N ALA A 285 9.80 -0.18 -1.16
CA ALA A 285 10.30 0.83 -2.07
C ALA A 285 9.98 0.50 -3.54
N LEU A 286 10.07 -0.78 -3.94
CA LEU A 286 9.74 -1.23 -5.29
C LEU A 286 8.24 -1.14 -5.57
N MET A 287 7.39 -1.53 -4.62
CA MET A 287 5.93 -1.47 -4.76
C MET A 287 5.36 -0.04 -4.69
N ASN A 288 6.13 0.94 -4.24
CA ASN A 288 5.74 2.35 -4.26
C ASN A 288 6.22 3.11 -5.50
N VAL A 289 6.91 2.43 -6.45
CA VAL A 289 7.24 3.03 -7.73
C VAL A 289 5.97 3.05 -8.59
N PRO A 290 5.52 4.22 -9.08
CA PRO A 290 4.40 4.27 -10.01
C PRO A 290 4.71 3.39 -11.23
N ALA A 291 3.74 2.56 -11.65
CA ALA A 291 3.85 1.81 -12.89
C ALA A 291 4.23 2.76 -14.04
N PRO A 292 5.13 2.38 -14.96
CA PRO A 292 5.49 3.21 -16.10
C PRO A 292 4.23 3.61 -16.86
N GLN A 293 3.82 4.87 -16.74
CA GLN A 293 2.72 5.38 -17.54
C GLN A 293 3.14 5.26 -18.99
N ALA A 294 2.34 4.56 -19.80
CA ALA A 294 2.53 4.54 -21.24
C ALA A 294 2.64 6.00 -21.69
N PRO A 295 3.65 6.36 -22.51
CA PRO A 295 3.75 7.72 -23.01
C PRO A 295 2.40 8.08 -23.64
N PRO A 296 1.88 9.30 -23.40
CA PRO A 296 0.63 9.71 -24.03
C PRO A 296 0.75 9.41 -25.52
N PRO A 297 -0.28 8.81 -26.16
CA PRO A 297 -0.22 8.49 -27.57
C PRO A 297 0.27 9.73 -28.28
N ALA A 298 1.39 9.60 -29.01
CA ALA A 298 1.98 10.71 -29.72
C ALA A 298 0.84 11.36 -30.51
N SER A 299 0.57 12.64 -30.23
CA SER A 299 -0.45 13.41 -30.94
C SER A 299 -0.24 13.13 -32.42
N ALA A 300 -1.18 12.43 -33.05
CA ALA A 300 -1.13 12.24 -34.48
C ALA A 300 -0.93 13.63 -35.09
N PRO A 301 -0.04 13.80 -36.09
CA PRO A 301 0.12 15.08 -36.74
C PRO A 301 -1.27 15.57 -37.12
N ALA A 302 -1.63 16.78 -36.66
CA ALA A 302 -2.90 17.39 -37.03
C ALA A 302 -3.06 17.26 -38.55
N PRO A 303 -4.24 16.87 -39.06
CA PRO A 303 -4.49 16.86 -40.49
C PRO A 303 -4.08 18.21 -41.06
N ALA A 304 -3.18 18.20 -42.05
CA ALA A 304 -2.73 19.41 -42.70
C ALA A 304 -3.96 20.24 -43.10
N ALA A 305 -3.95 21.51 -42.71
CA ALA A 305 -5.01 22.43 -43.09
C ALA A 305 -5.19 22.37 -44.62
N PRO A 306 -6.43 22.24 -45.13
CA PRO A 306 -6.66 22.26 -46.56
C PRO A 306 -6.13 23.58 -47.15
N PRO A 307 -5.55 23.56 -48.37
CA PRO A 307 -4.97 24.74 -48.96
C PRO A 307 -6.01 25.84 -49.11
N ALA A 308 -5.57 27.09 -48.88
CA ALA A 308 -6.41 28.27 -49.03
C ALA A 308 -7.07 28.31 -50.42
N PRO A 309 -8.36 28.68 -50.53
CA PRO A 309 -9.03 28.75 -51.81
C PRO A 309 -8.41 29.86 -52.68
N GLU A 310 -8.05 29.47 -53.89
CA GLU A 310 -7.59 30.33 -54.98
C GLU A 310 -8.71 31.33 -55.38
N PRO A 311 -8.38 32.56 -55.86
CA PRO A 311 -9.39 33.55 -56.20
C PRO A 311 -10.29 33.04 -57.34
N ALA A 312 -11.59 32.90 -57.07
CA ALA A 312 -12.57 32.50 -58.07
C ALA A 312 -12.73 33.56 -59.18
N ALA A 313 -12.62 33.11 -60.43
CA ALA A 313 -13.04 33.86 -61.62
C ALA A 313 -14.55 34.18 -61.58
N PRO A 314 -15.03 35.26 -62.23
CA PRO A 314 -16.40 35.70 -62.09
C PRO A 314 -17.38 34.69 -62.67
N ALA A 315 -18.28 34.18 -61.82
CA ALA A 315 -19.37 33.31 -62.22
C ALA A 315 -20.45 34.10 -62.98
N ASN A 316 -20.89 33.52 -64.10
CA ASN A 316 -22.09 33.95 -64.83
C ASN A 316 -23.30 34.01 -63.91
N VAL A 317 -24.04 35.12 -63.99
CA VAL A 317 -25.25 35.38 -63.21
C VAL A 317 -26.42 34.62 -63.85
N SER A 318 -26.92 33.59 -63.15
CA SER A 318 -28.26 33.03 -63.40
C SER A 318 -29.25 33.68 -62.42
N PRO A 319 -30.52 33.92 -62.81
CA PRO A 319 -31.46 34.66 -61.97
C PRO A 319 -31.86 33.86 -60.71
N ALA A 320 -31.97 34.57 -59.59
CA ALA A 320 -32.33 34.00 -58.30
C ALA A 320 -33.76 33.41 -58.29
N PRO A 321 -33.97 32.23 -57.68
CA PRO A 321 -35.31 31.74 -57.36
C PRO A 321 -35.93 32.59 -56.23
N PRO A 322 -37.27 32.67 -56.14
CA PRO A 322 -37.95 33.52 -55.17
C PRO A 322 -37.66 33.07 -53.72
N VAL A 323 -37.45 34.06 -52.86
CA VAL A 323 -37.21 33.90 -51.42
C VAL A 323 -38.46 33.30 -50.77
N TYR A 324 -38.31 32.12 -50.15
CA TYR A 324 -39.32 31.54 -49.27
C TYR A 324 -39.33 32.27 -47.93
N VAL A 325 -40.47 32.86 -47.56
CA VAL A 325 -40.71 33.42 -46.23
C VAL A 325 -41.43 32.35 -45.40
N PRO A 326 -40.82 31.82 -44.32
CA PRO A 326 -41.50 30.87 -43.45
C PRO A 326 -42.70 31.53 -42.74
N PRO A 327 -43.82 30.82 -42.53
CA PRO A 327 -44.92 31.35 -41.72
C PRO A 327 -44.49 31.53 -40.27
N ALA A 328 -44.99 32.60 -39.64
CA ALA A 328 -44.70 32.94 -38.25
C ALA A 328 -44.97 31.76 -37.31
N ALA A 329 -44.02 31.51 -36.40
CA ALA A 329 -44.14 30.46 -35.39
C ALA A 329 -45.40 30.69 -34.53
N PRO A 330 -46.19 29.63 -34.24
CA PRO A 330 -47.32 29.76 -33.33
C PRO A 330 -46.84 30.17 -31.93
N PRO A 331 -47.65 30.93 -31.17
CA PRO A 331 -47.26 31.43 -29.85
C PRO A 331 -46.90 30.26 -28.92
N PRO A 332 -45.93 30.45 -28.00
CA PRO A 332 -45.46 29.41 -27.11
C PRO A 332 -46.61 28.88 -26.25
N GLN A 333 -46.76 27.55 -26.21
CA GLN A 333 -47.76 26.93 -25.35
C GLN A 333 -47.40 27.19 -23.87
N PRO A 334 -48.38 27.53 -23.01
CA PRO A 334 -48.13 27.78 -21.59
C PRO A 334 -47.59 26.52 -20.89
N ARG A 335 -46.62 26.71 -19.98
CA ARG A 335 -45.95 25.61 -19.28
C ARG A 335 -46.98 24.84 -18.44
N LEU A 336 -46.74 23.55 -18.20
CA LEU A 336 -47.64 22.66 -17.45
C LEU A 336 -48.01 23.23 -16.07
N ARG A 337 -47.08 23.94 -15.41
CA ARG A 337 -47.32 24.64 -14.14
C ARG A 337 -48.39 25.73 -14.22
N ASP A 338 -48.50 26.42 -15.35
CA ASP A 338 -49.47 27.50 -15.57
C ASP A 338 -50.86 26.91 -15.85
N ARG A 339 -50.93 25.73 -16.51
CA ARG A 339 -52.18 24.96 -16.69
C ARG A 339 -52.73 24.36 -15.38
N ILE A 340 -51.87 24.13 -14.39
CA ILE A 340 -52.26 23.60 -13.08
C ILE A 340 -52.81 24.73 -12.20
N LEU A 341 -52.23 25.93 -12.27
CA LEU A 341 -52.74 27.11 -11.56
C LEU A 341 -54.09 27.61 -12.12
N ASP A 342 -54.30 27.51 -13.45
CA ASP A 342 -55.58 27.86 -14.09
C ASP A 342 -56.72 26.84 -13.82
N LYS A 343 -56.38 25.61 -13.41
CA LYS A 343 -57.35 24.53 -13.12
C LYS A 343 -57.73 24.41 -11.64
N ILE A 344 -57.19 25.26 -10.77
CA ILE A 344 -57.63 25.35 -9.37
C ILE A 344 -58.46 26.63 -9.22
N PRO A 345 -59.76 26.61 -9.53
CA PRO A 345 -60.63 27.69 -9.12
C PRO A 345 -60.79 27.61 -7.61
N ILE A 346 -60.40 28.69 -6.91
CA ILE A 346 -60.90 29.06 -5.59
C ILE A 346 -60.38 28.19 -4.42
N ILE A 347 -59.18 28.49 -3.92
CA ILE A 347 -58.93 28.63 -2.47
C ILE A 347 -57.99 29.83 -2.29
N GLY A 348 -58.53 31.05 -2.23
CA GLY A 348 -57.66 32.22 -2.09
C GLY A 348 -58.24 33.62 -1.95
N ARG A 349 -59.50 33.81 -1.50
CA ARG A 349 -59.94 34.87 -0.54
C ARG A 349 -61.47 35.01 -0.46
N PHE A 350 -62.16 34.48 0.55
CA PHE A 350 -62.54 33.06 0.76
C PHE A 350 -63.86 32.80 0.03
N ARG A 351 -63.89 33.17 -1.24
CA ARG A 351 -65.04 33.64 -1.99
C ARG A 351 -64.66 33.63 -3.46
#